data_AF-A0A1M5BCK4-F1
#
_entry.id   AF-A0A1M5BCK4-F1
#
_cell.length_a   1.000
_cell.length_b   1.000
_cell.length_c   1.000
_cell.angle_alpha   90.00
_cell.angle_beta   90.00
_cell.angle_gamma   90.00
#
_symmetry.space_group_name_H-M   'P 1'
#
loop_
_entity.id
_entity.type
_entity.pdbx_description
1 polymer ?
#
loop_
_entity_poly.entity_id
_entity_poly.type
_entity_poly.pdbx_seq_one_letter_code
_entity_poly.pdbx_strand_id
1 'polypeptide(L)' 'MEHQIIKDKELLALLQQLQQSGAPASLFVEDQGMGSENGTIESIREEKGTHLITMNGNRSFTLQQVMAVNGTYRTGFSTC' A
#
# COMPACT_ATOMS: atom_id res chain seq x y z
N MET A 1 14.51 -8.15 16.72
CA MET A 1 13.27 -7.43 16.34
C MET A 1 13.50 -6.40 15.23
N GLU A 2 14.62 -6.45 14.50
CA GLU A 2 14.96 -5.40 13.51
C GLU A 2 14.44 -5.65 12.09
N HIS A 3 14.12 -6.90 11.73
CA HIS A 3 13.74 -7.26 10.36
C HIS A 3 12.31 -6.85 9.97
N GLN A 4 11.39 -6.67 10.94
CA GLN A 4 10.00 -6.26 10.66
C GLN A 4 9.91 -4.76 10.35
N ILE A 5 10.64 -3.93 11.11
CA ILE A 5 10.60 -2.46 10.98
C ILE A 5 11.12 -2.00 9.60
N ILE A 6 12.10 -2.73 9.05
CA ILE A 6 12.66 -2.41 7.72
C ILE A 6 11.62 -2.67 6.63
N LYS A 7 10.89 -3.78 6.71
CA LYS A 7 9.82 -4.12 5.76
C LYS A 7 8.69 -3.10 5.78
N ASP A 8 8.29 -2.63 6.96
CA ASP A 8 7.20 -1.65 7.09
C ASP A 8 7.56 -0.30 6.46
N LYS A 9 8.81 0.14 6.57
CA LYS A 9 9.28 1.40 5.97
C LYS A 9 9.33 1.33 4.44
N GLU A 10 9.83 0.23 3.88
CA GLU A 10 9.90 0.04 2.43
C GLU A 10 8.49 -0.13 1.84
N LEU A 11 7.63 -0.90 2.51
CA LEU A 11 6.24 -1.06 2.11
C LEU A 11 5.48 0.27 2.14
N LEU A 12 5.65 1.06 3.20
CA LEU A 12 5.04 2.38 3.30
C LEU A 12 5.49 3.31 2.17
N ALA A 13 6.79 3.32 1.84
CA ALA A 13 7.31 4.13 0.75
C ALA A 13 6.68 3.74 -0.61
N LEU A 14 6.53 2.44 -0.87
CA LEU A 14 5.87 1.94 -2.08
C LEU A 14 4.39 2.36 -2.14
N LEU A 15 3.67 2.23 -1.03
CA LEU A 15 2.26 2.64 -0.94
C LEU A 15 2.10 4.15 -1.18
N GLN A 16 3.00 4.97 -0.62
CA GLN A 16 3.02 6.42 -0.86
C GLN A 16 3.31 6.76 -2.32
N GLN A 17 4.24 6.04 -2.97
CA GLN A 17 4.50 6.21 -4.40
C GLN A 17 3.28 5.84 -5.25
N LEU A 18 2.59 4.73 -4.93
CA LEU A 18 1.38 4.31 -5.62
C LEU A 18 0.26 5.34 -5.48
N GLN A 19 0.06 5.87 -4.27
CA GLN A 19 -0.87 6.98 -4.01
C GLN A 19 -0.53 8.21 -4.86
N GLN A 20 0.74 8.64 -4.90
CA GLN A 20 1.17 9.80 -5.68
C GLN A 20 1.01 9.60 -7.19
N SER A 21 1.25 8.38 -7.67
CA SER A 21 1.10 8.03 -9.08
C SER A 21 -0.35 7.86 -9.53
N GLY A 22 -1.28 7.65 -8.59
CA GLY A 22 -2.66 7.25 -8.88
C GLY A 22 -2.76 5.91 -9.62
N ALA A 23 -1.70 5.09 -9.59
CA ALA A 23 -1.67 3.82 -10.29
C ALA A 23 -2.54 2.78 -9.57
N PRO A 24 -3.17 1.86 -10.32
CA PRO A 24 -3.85 0.73 -9.72
C PRO A 24 -2.84 -0.20 -9.03
N ALA A 25 -3.24 -0.68 -7.87
CA ALA A 25 -2.50 -1.58 -7.00
C ALA A 25 -3.42 -2.67 -6.43
N SER A 26 -2.80 -3.81 -6.15
CA SER A 26 -3.39 -4.93 -5.43
C SER A 26 -2.72 -5.01 -4.06
N LEU A 27 -3.48 -4.78 -2.99
CA LEU A 27 -3.03 -4.99 -1.62
C LEU A 27 -3.38 -6.41 -1.20
N PHE A 28 -2.38 -7.17 -0.75
CA PHE A 28 -2.60 -8.44 -0.08
C PHE A 28 -2.63 -8.20 1.41
N VAL A 29 -3.76 -8.51 2.03
CA VAL A 29 -4.03 -8.23 3.44
C VAL A 29 -4.33 -9.50 4.20
N GLU A 30 -3.84 -9.56 5.42
CA GLU A 30 -4.19 -10.61 6.39
C GLU A 30 -5.27 -10.03 7.32
N ASP A 31 -6.54 -10.26 6.97
CA ASP A 31 -7.68 -9.87 7.80
C ASP A 31 -8.64 -11.05 7.96
N GLN A 32 -8.50 -11.78 9.08
CA GLN A 32 -9.22 -13.04 9.38
C GLN A 32 -9.12 -14.13 8.28
N GLY A 33 -8.21 -13.95 7.33
CA GLY A 33 -7.94 -14.77 6.15
C GLY A 33 -7.06 -14.01 5.16
N MET A 34 -6.46 -14.70 4.19
CA MET A 34 -5.74 -14.05 3.10
C MET A 34 -6.75 -13.41 2.14
N GLY A 35 -6.79 -12.09 2.09
CA GLY A 35 -7.61 -11.30 1.17
C GLY A 35 -6.74 -10.48 0.22
N SER A 36 -7.29 -10.12 -0.94
CA SER A 36 -6.68 -9.16 -1.84
C SER A 36 -7.67 -8.05 -2.20
N GLU A 37 -7.25 -6.80 -2.07
CA GLU A 37 -8.03 -5.64 -2.51
C GLU A 37 -7.38 -5.00 -3.72
N ASN A 38 -8.15 -4.78 -4.79
CA ASN A 38 -7.66 -4.18 -6.03
C ASN A 38 -8.27 -2.78 -6.18
N GLY A 39 -7.45 -1.79 -6.50
CA GLY A 39 -7.92 -0.42 -6.65
C GLY A 39 -6.79 0.59 -6.70
N THR A 40 -7.11 1.87 -6.55
CA THR A 40 -6.12 2.94 -6.38
C THR A 40 -6.09 3.36 -4.92
N ILE A 41 -4.91 3.69 -4.41
CA ILE A 41 -4.77 4.22 -3.04
C ILE A 41 -5.23 5.68 -3.04
N GLU A 42 -6.31 5.98 -2.31
CA GLU A 42 -6.84 7.33 -2.19
C GLU A 42 -6.13 8.13 -1.10
N SER A 43 -5.84 7.50 0.04
CA SER A 43 -5.15 8.16 1.13
C SER A 43 -4.38 7.21 2.02
N ILE A 44 -3.29 7.73 2.59
CA ILE A 44 -2.52 7.08 3.64
C ILE A 44 -2.40 8.07 4.79
N ARG A 45 -2.84 7.70 5.99
CA ARG A 45 -2.82 8.56 7.18
C ARG A 45 -2.29 7.81 8.38
N GLU A 46 -1.54 8.49 9.24
CA GLU A 46 -1.14 7.92 10.52
C GLU A 46 -2.30 7.99 11.51
N GLU A 47 -2.69 6.86 12.07
CA GLU A 47 -3.72 6.74 13.10
C GLU A 47 -3.24 5.78 14.20
N LYS A 48 -3.24 6.24 15.46
CA LYS A 48 -2.89 5.43 16.65
C LYS A 48 -1.53 4.71 16.56
N GLY A 49 -0.54 5.33 15.89
CA GLY A 49 0.81 4.78 15.75
C GLY A 49 0.97 3.74 14.63
N THR A 50 -0.03 3.59 13.76
CA THR A 50 0.08 2.82 12.51
C THR A 50 -0.40 3.65 11.33
N HIS A 51 -0.15 3.20 10.10
CA HIS A 51 -0.65 3.87 8.90
C HIS A 51 -1.92 3.17 8.43
N LEU A 52 -3.00 3.94 8.26
CA LEU A 52 -4.24 3.53 7.65
C LEU A 52 -4.19 3.85 6.15
N ILE A 53 -4.41 2.85 5.32
CA ILE A 53 -4.41 2.92 3.85
C ILE A 53 -5.85 2.75 3.37
N THR A 54 -6.38 3.76 2.68
CA THR A 54 -7.72 3.74 2.09
C THR A 54 -7.64 3.55 0.58
N MET A 55 -8.32 2.52 0.09
CA MET A 55 -8.46 2.20 -1.33
C MET A 55 -9.73 2.83 -1.91
N ASN A 56 -9.75 3.09 -3.22
CA ASN A 56 -10.94 3.58 -3.91
C ASN A 56 -12.08 2.55 -3.80
N GLY A 57 -13.18 2.94 -3.15
CA GLY A 57 -14.21 2.00 -2.70
C GLY A 57 -14.41 1.96 -1.18
N ASN A 58 -13.78 2.87 -0.44
CA ASN A 58 -13.95 3.09 1.00
C ASN A 58 -13.50 1.93 1.91
N ARG A 59 -12.75 0.96 1.39
CA ARG A 59 -12.08 -0.05 2.24
C ARG A 59 -10.76 0.50 2.74
N SER A 60 -10.53 0.35 4.04
CA SER A 60 -9.32 0.81 4.70
C SER A 60 -8.64 -0.33 5.43
N PHE A 61 -7.31 -0.35 5.38
CA PHE A 61 -6.47 -1.39 5.99
C PHE A 61 -5.34 -0.73 6.75
N THR A 62 -4.92 -1.33 7.85
CA THR A 62 -3.70 -0.88 8.54
C THR A 62 -2.47 -1.45 7.86
N LEU A 63 -1.34 -0.74 7.92
CA LEU A 63 -0.07 -1.19 7.33
C LEU A 63 0.35 -2.56 7.85
N GLN A 64 0.05 -2.85 9.11
CA GLN A 64 0.34 -4.14 9.75
C GLN A 64 -0.48 -5.30 9.16
N GLN A 65 -1.65 -5.02 8.59
CA GLN A 65 -2.45 -6.01 7.88
C GLN A 65 -1.95 -6.21 6.44
N VAL A 66 -1.23 -5.25 5.86
CA VAL A 66 -0.73 -5.35 4.49
C VAL A 66 0.53 -6.22 4.48
N MET A 67 0.42 -7.40 3.88
CA MET A 67 1.54 -8.33 3.74
C MET A 67 2.38 -8.04 2.50
N ALA A 68 1.73 -7.62 1.42
CA ALA A 68 2.37 -7.32 0.14
C ALA A 68 1.54 -6.34 -0.67
N VAL A 69 2.21 -5.61 -1.57
CA VAL A 69 1.58 -4.77 -2.57
C VAL A 69 2.10 -5.15 -3.95
N ASN A 70 1.18 -5.29 -4.90
CA ASN A 70 1.51 -5.41 -6.31
C ASN A 70 0.93 -4.19 -7.04
N GLY A 71 1.80 -3.26 -7.40
CA GLY A 71 1.42 -2.04 -8.12
C GLY A 71 1.86 -2.11 -9.58
N THR A 72 1.02 -1.61 -10.49
CA THR A 72 1.48 -1.38 -11.87
C THR A 72 2.20 -0.04 -11.93
N TYR A 73 3.50 -0.04 -11.69
CA TYR A 73 4.32 1.15 -11.86
C TYR A 73 4.55 1.38 -13.36
N ARG A 74 3.86 2.35 -13.96
CA ARG A 74 4.31 2.92 -15.23
C ARG A 74 5.55 3.77 -14.93
N THR A 75 6.72 3.15 -14.96
CA THR A 75 7.98 3.90 -15.08
C THR A 75 7.97 4.52 -16.47
N GLY A 76 7.53 5.78 -16.55
CA GLY A 76 7.58 6.56 -17.77
C GLY A 76 9.03 6.81 -18.16
N PHE A 77 9.65 5.86 -18.85
CA PHE A 77 10.83 6.14 -19.65
C PHE A 77 10.36 6.90 -20.88
N SER A 78 10.34 8.23 -20.79
CA SER A 78 10.35 9.07 -21.99
C SER A 78 11.74 8.96 -22.59
N THR A 79 11.91 8.13 -23.62
CA THR A 79 13.07 8.23 -24.51
C THR A 79 12.88 9.50 -25.34
N CYS A 80 13.64 10.55 -25.03
CA CYS A 80 13.81 11.71 -25.90
C CYS A 80 14.50 11.31 -27.21
#